data_AF-A0A929S035-F1
#
_entry.id   AF-A0A929S035-F1
#
_cell.length_a   1.000
_cell.length_b   1.000
_cell.length_c   1.000
_cell.angle_alpha   90.00
_cell.angle_beta   90.00
_cell.angle_gamma   90.00
#
_symmetry.space_group_name_H-M   'P 1'
#
loop_
_entity.id
_entity.type
_entity.pdbx_description
1 polymer ?
#
loop_
_entity_poly.entity_id
_entity_poly.type
_entity_poly.pdbx_seq_one_letter_code
_entity_poly.pdbx_strand_id
1 'polypeptide(L)'
;MCRIKKTAAFEYIVTKLIGLDLKNENLAAMDPTRRKELNEKLSEYPMTRYMKLLYFLCLKDTQIKKDEQVLNNTFTSWDKLKTTATLLNVFDNFVAYQNGPVEIDIYENRRNEGMFSLFTFESNGQLKLRDDNLKSKANSVLTEIDKSTQNAVNKALEKLKNKSSKIIPSKSILEQSTTAVVELSHNLSPNVWNDCFYYNKQNGRISVLFQNAGGGAVLEAEVKAFQNSLKQIQKRAC
;
A
#
# COMPACT_ATOMS: atom_id res chain seq x y z
N MET A 1 18.68 -9.21 3.45
CA MET A 1 18.73 -7.74 3.26
C MET A 1 17.48 -7.14 2.58
N CYS A 2 16.53 -7.93 2.04
CA CYS A 2 15.34 -7.41 1.34
C CYS A 2 14.21 -6.91 2.29
N ARG A 3 14.04 -7.55 3.47
CA ARG A 3 12.96 -7.22 4.42
C ARG A 3 13.02 -5.81 5.00
N ILE A 4 14.23 -5.31 5.28
CA ILE A 4 14.44 -3.97 5.87
C ILE A 4 13.98 -2.86 4.90
N LYS A 5 14.26 -2.99 3.60
CA LYS A 5 13.80 -2.01 2.61
C LYS A 5 12.28 -2.00 2.46
N LYS A 6 11.65 -3.18 2.53
CA LYS A 6 10.20 -3.35 2.46
C LYS A 6 9.52 -2.72 3.68
N THR A 7 10.04 -2.92 4.89
CA THR A 7 9.51 -2.28 6.10
C THR A 7 9.68 -0.77 6.05
N ALA A 8 10.84 -0.24 5.67
CA ALA A 8 11.03 1.20 5.48
C ALA A 8 10.06 1.79 4.45
N ALA A 9 9.81 1.10 3.33
CA ALA A 9 8.83 1.52 2.34
C ALA A 9 7.39 1.54 2.91
N PHE A 10 7.04 0.54 3.71
CA PHE A 10 5.76 0.52 4.41
C PHE A 10 5.63 1.66 5.43
N GLU A 11 6.66 1.89 6.26
CA GLU A 11 6.67 3.00 7.22
C GLU A 11 6.54 4.35 6.51
N TYR A 12 7.22 4.52 5.39
CA TYR A 12 7.08 5.71 4.55
C TYR A 12 5.63 5.89 4.07
N ILE A 13 4.96 4.83 3.60
CA ILE A 13 3.54 4.88 3.23
C ILE A 13 2.67 5.30 4.43
N VAL A 14 2.87 4.68 5.60
CA VAL A 14 2.13 5.00 6.83
C VAL A 14 2.29 6.48 7.18
N THR A 15 3.51 7.01 7.14
CA THR A 15 3.76 8.44 7.44
C THR A 15 2.99 9.36 6.51
N LYS A 16 2.92 9.03 5.21
CA LYS A 16 2.15 9.81 4.24
C LYS A 16 0.64 9.73 4.48
N LEU A 17 0.13 8.56 4.85
CA LEU A 17 -1.31 8.37 5.13
C LEU A 17 -1.79 9.16 6.36
N ILE A 18 -0.95 9.27 7.39
CA ILE A 18 -1.28 10.05 8.60
C ILE A 18 -0.89 11.53 8.50
N GLY A 19 -0.26 11.93 7.39
CA GLY A 19 0.18 13.31 7.17
C GLY A 19 1.43 13.72 7.95
N LEU A 20 2.28 12.78 8.35
CA LEU A 20 3.59 13.04 8.95
C LEU A 20 4.62 13.29 7.84
N ASP A 21 5.14 14.51 7.76
CA ASP A 21 6.21 14.84 6.81
C ASP A 21 7.60 14.65 7.42
N LEU A 22 8.22 13.50 7.13
CA LEU A 22 9.54 13.14 7.64
C LEU A 22 10.67 14.13 7.29
N LYS A 23 10.51 14.96 6.25
CA LYS A 23 11.55 15.90 5.81
C LYS A 23 11.39 17.28 6.41
N ASN A 24 10.15 17.72 6.59
CA ASN A 24 9.83 19.11 6.90
C ASN A 24 9.34 19.32 8.34
N GLU A 25 8.90 18.27 9.04
CA GLU A 25 8.53 18.40 10.46
C GLU A 25 9.76 18.39 11.37
N ASN A 26 9.71 19.18 12.46
CA ASN A 26 10.76 19.19 13.48
C ASN A 26 10.62 17.96 14.40
N LEU A 27 11.04 16.79 13.92
CA LEU A 27 10.90 15.52 14.63
C LEU A 27 11.73 15.43 15.93
N ALA A 28 12.77 16.25 16.09
CA ALA A 28 13.59 16.27 17.30
C ALA A 28 12.89 17.00 18.46
N ALA A 29 12.04 17.97 18.14
CA ALA A 29 11.24 18.72 19.09
C ALA A 29 9.77 18.71 18.65
N MET A 30 9.25 17.52 18.34
CA MET A 30 7.86 17.37 17.91
C MET A 30 6.93 17.78 19.05
N ASP A 31 6.03 18.71 18.74
CA ASP A 31 5.02 19.18 19.69
C ASP A 31 4.16 18.00 20.22
N PRO A 32 3.90 17.91 21.54
CA PRO A 32 3.10 16.82 22.10
C PRO A 32 1.67 16.74 21.55
N THR A 33 1.05 17.87 21.22
CA THR A 33 -0.29 17.92 20.60
C THR A 33 -0.22 17.33 19.19
N ARG A 34 0.78 17.73 18.39
CA ARG A 34 1.00 17.15 17.07
C ARG A 34 1.23 15.64 17.13
N ARG A 35 2.00 15.15 18.09
CA ARG A 35 2.19 13.71 18.32
C ARG A 35 0.88 13.01 18.65
N LYS A 36 0.04 13.62 19.50
CA LYS A 36 -1.27 13.08 19.86
C LYS A 36 -2.17 12.96 18.64
N GLU A 37 -2.25 13.99 17.80
CA GLU A 37 -3.01 13.97 16.53
C GLU A 37 -2.55 12.84 15.60
N LEU A 38 -1.23 12.65 15.47
CA LEU A 38 -0.67 11.58 14.64
C LEU A 38 -1.02 10.18 15.18
N ASN A 39 -0.96 9.98 16.49
CA ASN A 39 -1.35 8.72 17.12
C ASN A 39 -2.86 8.46 17.04
N GLU A 40 -3.70 9.49 17.19
CA GLU A 40 -5.13 9.41 16.94
C GLU A 40 -5.39 8.99 15.48
N LYS A 41 -4.69 9.59 14.51
CA LYS A 41 -4.75 9.18 13.10
C LYS A 41 -4.31 7.75 12.89
N LEU A 42 -3.19 7.30 13.46
CA LEU A 42 -2.73 5.90 13.37
C LEU A 42 -3.79 4.92 13.90
N SER A 43 -4.50 5.28 14.97
CA SER A 43 -5.55 4.44 15.57
C SER A 43 -6.75 4.21 14.64
N GLU A 44 -7.01 5.10 13.68
CA GLU A 44 -8.07 4.96 12.67
C GLU A 44 -7.78 3.85 11.64
N TYR A 45 -6.54 3.35 11.59
CA TYR A 45 -6.10 2.36 10.60
C TYR A 45 -5.67 1.05 11.30
N PRO A 46 -6.55 0.04 11.38
CA PRO A 46 -6.11 -1.28 11.79
C PRO A 46 -5.18 -1.86 10.73
N MET A 47 -4.32 -2.81 11.12
CA MET A 47 -3.39 -3.48 10.21
C MET A 47 -4.09 -4.05 8.96
N THR A 48 -5.30 -4.57 9.13
CA THR A 48 -6.18 -4.99 8.04
C THR A 48 -6.29 -3.88 6.99
N ARG A 49 -6.68 -2.67 7.37
CA ARG A 49 -6.84 -1.54 6.44
C ARG A 49 -5.53 -1.20 5.73
N TYR A 50 -4.41 -1.14 6.47
CA TYR A 50 -3.10 -0.88 5.88
C TYR A 50 -2.72 -1.87 4.77
N MET A 51 -2.99 -3.17 4.96
CA MET A 51 -2.65 -4.18 3.95
C MET A 51 -3.46 -4.02 2.65
N LYS A 52 -4.73 -3.63 2.75
CA LYS A 52 -5.55 -3.34 1.56
C LYS A 52 -5.08 -2.09 0.84
N LEU A 53 -4.83 -1.01 1.59
CA LEU A 53 -4.32 0.22 1.01
C LEU A 53 -2.95 0.02 0.36
N LEU A 54 -2.07 -0.78 0.98
CA LEU A 54 -0.78 -1.16 0.41
C LEU A 54 -0.97 -1.89 -0.93
N TYR A 55 -1.84 -2.89 -0.98
CA TYR A 55 -2.15 -3.61 -2.22
C TYR A 55 -2.70 -2.67 -3.31
N PHE A 56 -3.65 -1.80 -2.96
CA PHE A 56 -4.21 -0.80 -3.89
C PHE A 56 -3.18 0.20 -4.41
N LEU A 57 -2.23 0.62 -3.57
CA LEU A 57 -1.10 1.45 -4.00
C LEU A 57 -0.23 0.70 -5.02
N CYS A 58 0.00 -0.59 -4.81
CA CYS A 58 0.78 -1.40 -5.75
C CYS A 58 0.08 -1.58 -7.10
N LEU A 59 -1.24 -1.83 -7.10
CA LEU A 59 -2.03 -1.86 -8.33
C LEU A 59 -2.03 -0.50 -9.04
N LYS A 60 -2.13 0.59 -8.28
CA LYS A 60 -2.13 1.94 -8.84
C LYS A 60 -0.79 2.32 -9.46
N ASP A 61 0.31 2.03 -8.78
CA ASP A 61 1.65 2.25 -9.33
C ASP A 61 1.86 1.43 -10.60
N THR A 62 1.42 0.18 -10.62
CA THR A 62 1.47 -0.67 -11.83
C THR A 62 0.71 -0.04 -13.00
N GLN A 63 -0.48 0.50 -12.77
CA GLN A 63 -1.18 1.29 -13.80
C GLN A 63 -0.33 2.47 -14.27
N ILE A 64 0.18 3.29 -13.35
CA ILE A 64 0.94 4.50 -13.69
C ILE A 64 2.12 4.14 -14.57
N LYS A 65 2.84 3.06 -14.24
CA LYS A 65 3.95 2.54 -15.03
C LYS A 65 3.52 2.08 -16.42
N LYS A 66 2.39 1.39 -16.53
CA LYS A 66 1.80 1.01 -17.83
C LYS A 66 1.53 2.25 -18.68
N ASP A 67 0.88 3.26 -18.10
CA ASP A 67 0.49 4.48 -18.80
C ASP A 67 1.74 5.29 -19.23
N GLU A 68 2.76 5.39 -18.37
CA GLU A 68 4.06 5.98 -18.71
C GLU A 68 4.74 5.25 -19.88
N GLN A 69 4.75 3.91 -19.90
CA GLN A 69 5.33 3.12 -20.99
C GLN A 69 4.54 3.26 -22.30
N VAL A 70 3.21 3.34 -22.23
CA VAL A 70 2.35 3.55 -23.41
C VAL A 70 2.60 4.93 -24.01
N LEU A 71 2.66 5.98 -23.19
CA LEU A 71 2.94 7.35 -23.67
C LEU A 71 4.30 7.45 -24.37
N ASN A 72 5.28 6.66 -23.92
CA ASN A 72 6.61 6.61 -24.51
C ASN A 72 6.77 5.55 -25.63
N ASN A 73 5.69 4.87 -26.05
CA ASN A 73 5.72 3.79 -27.03
C ASN A 73 6.69 2.64 -26.68
N THR A 74 6.90 2.37 -25.39
CA THR A 74 7.80 1.32 -24.87
C THR A 74 7.05 0.14 -24.23
N PHE A 75 5.72 0.26 -24.06
CA PHE A 75 4.90 -0.82 -23.51
C PHE A 75 4.82 -1.96 -24.51
N THR A 76 5.16 -3.17 -24.05
CA THR A 76 5.22 -4.37 -24.90
C THR A 76 4.26 -5.45 -24.41
N SER A 77 4.24 -5.73 -23.11
CA SER A 77 3.27 -6.65 -22.51
C SER A 77 3.18 -6.49 -20.99
N TRP A 78 2.09 -6.99 -20.41
CA TRP A 78 1.92 -7.07 -18.96
C TRP A 78 2.92 -8.03 -18.29
N ASP A 79 3.35 -9.08 -18.98
CA ASP A 79 4.38 -10.00 -18.48
C ASP A 79 5.77 -9.35 -18.37
N LYS A 80 6.07 -8.33 -19.18
CA LYS A 80 7.28 -7.52 -19.00
C LYS A 80 7.09 -6.47 -17.91
N LEU A 81 5.88 -5.89 -17.79
CA LEU A 81 5.60 -4.87 -16.79
C LEU A 81 5.75 -5.39 -15.36
N LYS A 82 5.27 -6.61 -15.09
CA LYS A 82 5.34 -7.22 -13.75
C LYS A 82 6.77 -7.46 -13.23
N THR A 83 7.79 -7.44 -14.09
CA THR A 83 9.19 -7.71 -13.70
C THR A 83 10.07 -6.46 -13.64
N THR A 84 9.59 -5.28 -14.09
CA THR A 84 10.47 -4.15 -14.47
C THR A 84 10.37 -2.87 -13.64
N ALA A 85 9.87 -2.92 -12.39
CA ALA A 85 9.86 -1.85 -11.37
C ALA A 85 8.48 -1.27 -11.08
N THR A 86 7.70 -2.04 -10.34
CA THR A 86 6.48 -1.60 -9.67
C THR A 86 6.64 -1.79 -8.17
N LEU A 87 5.80 -1.13 -7.38
CA LEU A 87 5.68 -1.43 -5.95
C LEU A 87 5.35 -2.91 -5.68
N LEU A 88 4.77 -3.66 -6.65
CA LEU A 88 4.60 -5.12 -6.53
C LEU A 88 5.93 -5.90 -6.48
N ASN A 89 7.03 -5.34 -6.98
CA ASN A 89 8.35 -5.94 -6.82
C ASN A 89 9.01 -5.59 -5.48
N VAL A 90 8.60 -4.46 -4.87
CA VAL A 90 9.03 -4.12 -3.51
C VAL A 90 8.24 -4.94 -2.50
N PHE A 91 6.93 -5.07 -2.70
CA PHE A 91 5.98 -5.82 -1.90
C PHE A 91 5.57 -7.09 -2.63
N ASP A 92 6.52 -8.01 -2.73
CA ASP A 92 6.47 -9.20 -3.59
C ASP A 92 5.89 -10.44 -2.93
N ASN A 93 5.29 -10.33 -1.73
CA ASN A 93 4.80 -11.48 -0.97
C ASN A 93 3.36 -11.30 -0.50
N PHE A 94 2.47 -10.90 -1.42
CA PHE A 94 1.04 -10.83 -1.18
C PHE A 94 0.40 -12.21 -1.17
N VAL A 95 -0.41 -12.45 -0.15
CA VAL A 95 -1.19 -13.66 0.06
C VAL A 95 -2.67 -13.31 0.24
N ALA A 96 -3.56 -14.14 -0.30
CA ALA A 96 -4.99 -14.02 -0.16
C ALA A 96 -5.44 -14.54 1.22
N TYR A 97 -5.95 -13.65 2.07
CA TYR A 97 -6.53 -13.98 3.37
C TYR A 97 -8.04 -13.72 3.34
N GLN A 98 -8.77 -14.26 4.33
CA GLN A 98 -10.23 -14.08 4.46
C GLN A 98 -10.65 -12.59 4.41
N ASN A 99 -9.85 -11.70 4.98
CA ASN A 99 -10.13 -10.26 5.00
C ASN A 99 -9.37 -9.49 3.91
N GLY A 100 -9.12 -10.09 2.76
CA GLY A 100 -8.45 -9.44 1.64
C GLY A 100 -6.94 -9.74 1.54
N PRO A 101 -6.23 -9.16 0.57
CA PRO A 101 -4.82 -9.40 0.35
C PRO A 101 -3.97 -8.86 1.51
N VAL A 102 -2.90 -9.58 1.82
CA VAL A 102 -1.96 -9.28 2.91
C VAL A 102 -0.54 -9.44 2.40
N GLU A 103 0.29 -8.41 2.59
CA GLU A 103 1.73 -8.54 2.41
C GLU A 103 2.31 -9.21 3.66
N ILE A 104 2.73 -10.47 3.52
CA ILE A 104 2.98 -11.33 4.67
C ILE A 104 4.28 -10.98 5.41
N ASP A 105 5.30 -10.50 4.69
CA ASP A 105 6.56 -10.07 5.33
C ASP A 105 6.31 -8.87 6.25
N ILE A 106 5.40 -7.96 5.90
CA ILE A 106 5.00 -6.87 6.79
C ILE A 106 4.09 -7.37 7.91
N TYR A 107 3.06 -8.14 7.55
CA TYR A 107 2.02 -8.53 8.50
C TYR A 107 2.56 -9.44 9.61
N GLU A 108 3.33 -10.48 9.31
CA GLU A 108 3.84 -11.40 10.31
C GLU A 108 4.92 -10.76 11.20
N ASN A 109 5.75 -9.89 10.62
CA ASN A 109 6.82 -9.21 11.37
C ASN A 109 6.35 -8.03 12.20
N ARG A 110 5.07 -7.65 12.14
CA ARG A 110 4.51 -6.53 12.92
C ARG A 110 4.77 -6.62 14.43
N ARG A 111 4.83 -7.83 14.97
CA ARG A 111 5.08 -8.04 16.41
C ARG A 111 6.56 -8.21 16.77
N ASN A 112 7.44 -8.24 15.79
CA ASN A 112 8.88 -8.38 16.04
C ASN A 112 9.47 -7.01 16.34
N GLU A 113 9.95 -6.84 17.58
CA GLU A 113 10.57 -5.60 18.02
C GLU A 113 11.79 -5.26 17.16
N GLY A 114 11.84 -4.02 16.67
CA GLY A 114 12.93 -3.53 15.83
C GLY A 114 12.75 -3.72 14.32
N MET A 115 11.69 -4.39 13.86
CA MET A 115 11.39 -4.47 12.42
C MET A 115 10.86 -3.16 11.84
N PHE A 116 10.18 -2.36 12.67
CA PHE A 116 9.66 -1.03 12.34
C PHE A 116 10.39 -0.01 13.20
N SER A 117 11.01 0.96 12.52
CA SER A 117 11.90 1.95 13.11
C SER A 117 11.12 3.10 13.74
N LEU A 118 10.09 3.62 13.05
CA LEU A 118 9.28 4.76 13.48
C LEU A 118 8.14 4.35 14.40
N PHE A 119 7.59 3.16 14.19
CA PHE A 119 6.37 2.74 14.88
C PHE A 119 6.57 1.53 15.79
N THR A 120 5.69 1.42 16.78
CA THR A 120 5.43 0.21 17.56
C THR A 120 4.01 -0.27 17.31
N PHE A 121 3.73 -1.51 17.69
CA PHE A 121 2.38 -2.07 17.66
C PHE A 121 1.86 -2.18 19.08
N GLU A 122 0.71 -1.56 19.31
CA GLU A 122 -0.04 -1.70 20.55
C GLU A 122 -0.68 -3.10 20.63
N SER A 123 -1.04 -3.53 21.84
CA SER A 123 -1.65 -4.84 22.09
C SER A 123 -2.95 -5.07 21.30
N ASN A 124 -3.69 -3.99 21.01
CA ASN A 124 -4.90 -4.01 20.19
C ASN A 124 -4.63 -4.07 18.67
N GLY A 125 -3.35 -4.13 18.25
CA GLY A 125 -2.94 -4.24 16.85
C GLY A 125 -2.89 -2.93 16.08
N GLN A 126 -3.02 -1.78 16.75
CA GLN A 126 -2.84 -0.46 16.16
C GLN A 126 -1.36 -0.04 16.17
N LEU A 127 -0.97 0.80 15.21
CA LEU A 127 0.33 1.42 15.21
C LEU A 127 0.36 2.60 16.19
N LYS A 128 1.52 2.83 16.80
CA LYS A 128 1.83 4.02 17.59
C LYS A 128 3.20 4.56 17.20
N LEU A 129 3.33 5.88 17.15
CA LEU A 129 4.61 6.54 16.91
C LEU A 129 5.53 6.36 18.12
N ARG A 130 6.79 5.97 17.91
CA ARG A 130 7.76 5.82 18.99
C ARG A 130 8.12 7.18 19.61
N ASP A 131 8.40 7.17 20.91
CA ASP A 131 8.67 8.41 21.65
C ASP A 131 10.09 8.95 21.43
N ASP A 132 11.09 8.07 21.43
CA ASP A 132 12.50 8.50 21.42
C ASP A 132 13.16 8.46 20.04
N ASN A 133 14.14 9.33 19.83
CA ASN A 133 15.03 9.33 18.66
C ASN A 133 14.32 9.39 17.31
N LEU A 134 13.13 10.02 17.24
CA LEU A 134 12.31 10.07 16.03
C LEU A 134 13.04 10.64 14.81
N LYS A 135 13.83 11.71 14.98
CA LYS A 135 14.62 12.28 13.89
C LYS A 135 15.61 11.27 13.30
N SER A 136 16.31 10.52 14.15
CA SER A 136 17.26 9.48 13.71
C SER A 136 16.53 8.32 13.00
N LYS A 137 15.41 7.86 13.56
CA LYS A 137 14.57 6.81 12.97
C LYS A 137 13.97 7.22 11.61
N ALA A 138 13.51 8.46 11.49
CA ALA A 138 13.02 9.01 10.23
C ALA A 138 14.10 9.09 9.17
N ASN A 139 15.32 9.51 9.55
CA ASN A 139 16.47 9.48 8.65
C ASN A 139 16.80 8.05 8.20
N SER A 140 16.71 7.06 9.09
CA SER A 140 16.88 5.63 8.73
C SER A 140 15.89 5.22 7.66
N VAL A 141 14.60 5.48 7.87
CA VAL A 141 13.53 5.18 6.90
C VAL A 141 13.82 5.85 5.55
N LEU A 142 14.13 7.15 5.54
CA LEU A 142 14.42 7.90 4.32
C LEU A 142 15.70 7.44 3.58
N THR A 143 16.66 6.84 4.29
CA THR A 143 17.93 6.34 3.72
C THR A 143 17.78 4.93 3.19
N GLU A 144 16.99 4.09 3.86
CA GLU A 144 16.76 2.70 3.47
C GLU A 144 15.85 2.54 2.25
N ILE A 145 14.87 3.44 2.10
CA ILE A 145 13.97 3.49 0.95
C ILE A 145 14.61 4.26 -0.21
N ASP A 146 14.76 3.61 -1.36
CA ASP A 146 15.34 4.26 -2.53
C ASP A 146 14.41 5.34 -3.11
N LYS A 147 15.00 6.31 -3.82
CA LYS A 147 14.26 7.45 -4.39
C LYS A 147 13.19 7.02 -5.39
N SER A 148 13.39 5.92 -6.12
CA SER A 148 12.42 5.45 -7.12
C SER A 148 11.16 4.91 -6.43
N THR A 149 11.33 4.17 -5.34
CA THR A 149 10.24 3.68 -4.49
C THR A 149 9.51 4.84 -3.79
N GLN A 150 10.24 5.84 -3.26
CA GLN A 150 9.62 7.05 -2.70
C GLN A 150 8.73 7.75 -3.75
N ASN A 151 9.24 7.91 -4.98
CA ASN A 151 8.50 8.55 -6.07
C ASN A 151 7.27 7.73 -6.51
N ALA A 152 7.39 6.41 -6.58
CA ALA A 152 6.28 5.51 -6.88
C ALA A 152 5.16 5.63 -5.84
N VAL A 153 5.51 5.57 -4.56
CA VAL A 153 4.56 5.78 -3.44
C VAL A 153 3.88 7.14 -3.54
N ASN A 154 4.64 8.22 -3.69
CA ASN A 154 4.09 9.58 -3.74
C ASN A 154 3.15 9.76 -4.94
N LYS A 155 3.54 9.29 -6.13
CA LYS A 155 2.69 9.35 -7.34
C LYS A 155 1.40 8.55 -7.16
N ALA A 156 1.48 7.34 -6.62
CA ALA A 156 0.32 6.49 -6.39
C ALA A 156 -0.66 7.13 -5.38
N LEU A 157 -0.15 7.60 -4.24
CA LEU A 157 -0.94 8.31 -3.23
C LEU A 157 -1.63 9.55 -3.80
N GLU A 158 -0.91 10.39 -4.52
CA GLU A 158 -1.45 11.62 -5.12
C GLU A 158 -2.59 11.31 -6.10
N LYS A 159 -2.44 10.26 -6.94
CA LYS A 159 -3.49 9.85 -7.86
C LYS A 159 -4.69 9.21 -7.16
N LEU A 160 -4.50 8.53 -6.03
CA LEU A 160 -5.60 7.93 -5.25
C LEU A 160 -6.30 8.95 -4.34
N LYS A 161 -5.62 9.99 -3.89
CA LYS A 161 -6.19 11.04 -3.02
C LYS A 161 -7.48 11.61 -3.60
N ASN A 162 -7.52 11.83 -4.91
CA ASN A 162 -8.68 12.39 -5.62
C ASN A 162 -9.68 11.33 -6.15
N LYS A 163 -9.50 10.06 -5.80
CA LYS A 163 -10.38 8.96 -6.22
C LYS A 163 -11.16 8.43 -5.03
N SER A 164 -12.44 8.18 -5.23
CA SER A 164 -13.29 7.44 -4.29
C SER A 164 -13.56 6.02 -4.79
N SER A 165 -14.02 5.16 -3.89
CA SER A 165 -14.63 3.88 -4.28
C SER A 165 -16.03 4.13 -4.83
N LYS A 166 -16.45 3.39 -5.87
CA LYS A 166 -17.84 3.40 -6.33
C LYS A 166 -18.83 2.92 -5.27
N ILE A 167 -18.37 2.11 -4.31
CA ILE A 167 -19.18 1.63 -3.17
C ILE A 167 -19.52 2.79 -2.23
N ILE A 168 -18.53 3.65 -1.94
CA ILE A 168 -18.70 4.82 -1.05
C ILE A 168 -18.05 6.05 -1.72
N PRO A 169 -18.79 6.79 -2.57
CA PRO A 169 -18.21 7.79 -3.47
C PRO A 169 -17.81 9.11 -2.78
N SER A 170 -18.18 9.30 -1.50
CA SER A 170 -18.06 10.58 -0.77
C SER A 170 -16.69 10.85 -0.14
N LYS A 171 -15.82 9.84 -0.03
CA LYS A 171 -14.49 9.95 0.57
C LYS A 171 -13.42 9.35 -0.33
N SER A 172 -12.18 9.82 -0.17
CA SER A 172 -11.03 9.22 -0.84
C SER A 172 -10.95 7.73 -0.54
N ILE A 173 -10.47 6.93 -1.50
CA ILE A 173 -10.18 5.50 -1.32
C ILE A 173 -9.21 5.27 -0.15
N LEU A 174 -8.31 6.22 0.12
CA LEU A 174 -7.37 6.18 1.23
C LEU A 174 -8.06 6.37 2.60
N GLU A 175 -9.21 7.04 2.60
CA GLU A 175 -10.01 7.40 3.78
C GLU A 175 -11.20 6.46 4.02
N GLN A 176 -11.36 5.43 3.19
CA GLN A 176 -12.43 4.43 3.30
C GLN A 176 -12.29 3.59 4.57
N SER A 177 -13.43 3.15 5.11
CA SER A 177 -13.45 2.26 6.27
C SER A 177 -12.80 0.90 5.95
N THR A 178 -12.37 0.19 7.00
CA THR A 178 -11.81 -1.16 6.87
C THR A 178 -12.75 -2.10 6.11
N THR A 179 -14.04 -2.09 6.45
CA THR A 179 -15.05 -2.92 5.77
C THR A 179 -15.12 -2.61 4.27
N ALA A 180 -15.15 -1.33 3.91
CA ALA A 180 -15.26 -0.91 2.52
C ALA A 180 -14.03 -1.32 1.68
N VAL A 181 -12.81 -1.21 2.23
CA VAL A 181 -11.61 -1.64 1.51
C VAL A 181 -11.49 -3.18 1.44
N VAL A 182 -12.00 -3.90 2.44
CA VAL A 182 -12.08 -5.37 2.41
C VAL A 182 -13.04 -5.81 1.32
N GLU A 183 -14.28 -5.32 1.35
CA GLU A 183 -15.30 -5.62 0.35
C GLU A 183 -14.80 -5.30 -1.06
N LEU A 184 -14.19 -4.13 -1.24
CA LEU A 184 -13.61 -3.76 -2.52
C LEU A 184 -12.54 -4.77 -2.97
N SER A 185 -11.64 -5.18 -2.08
CA SER A 185 -10.55 -6.09 -2.43
C SER A 185 -11.07 -7.46 -2.89
N HIS A 186 -12.17 -7.95 -2.32
CA HIS A 186 -12.82 -9.21 -2.71
C HIS A 186 -13.53 -9.12 -4.07
N ASN A 187 -13.97 -7.92 -4.44
CA ASN A 187 -14.73 -7.66 -5.66
C ASN A 187 -13.86 -7.16 -6.84
N LEU A 188 -12.54 -7.39 -6.79
CA LEU A 188 -11.64 -7.12 -7.92
C LEU A 188 -11.73 -8.25 -8.96
N SER A 189 -10.60 -8.77 -9.47
CA SER A 189 -10.64 -9.85 -10.45
C SER A 189 -11.03 -11.17 -9.77
N PRO A 190 -12.03 -11.90 -10.29
CA PRO A 190 -12.37 -13.22 -9.77
C PRO A 190 -11.20 -14.20 -9.94
N ASN A 191 -10.31 -13.99 -10.92
CA ASN A 191 -9.19 -14.88 -11.18
C ASN A 191 -8.20 -14.92 -10.00
N VAL A 192 -7.98 -13.79 -9.32
CA VAL A 192 -7.08 -13.75 -8.16
C VAL A 192 -7.68 -14.50 -6.99
N TRP A 193 -8.93 -14.22 -6.63
CA TRP A 193 -9.58 -14.87 -5.49
C TRP A 193 -9.88 -16.35 -5.72
N ASN A 194 -10.32 -16.72 -6.93
CA ASN A 194 -10.54 -18.11 -7.28
C ASN A 194 -9.25 -18.93 -7.13
N ASP A 195 -8.14 -18.48 -7.73
CA ASP A 195 -6.92 -19.29 -7.76
C ASP A 195 -6.12 -19.24 -6.45
N CYS A 196 -6.19 -18.14 -5.69
CA CYS A 196 -5.43 -17.99 -4.46
C CYS A 196 -6.23 -18.37 -3.21
N PHE A 197 -7.52 -18.08 -3.13
CA PHE A 197 -8.28 -18.29 -1.88
C PHE A 197 -9.21 -19.50 -1.95
N TYR A 198 -10.08 -19.57 -2.97
CA TYR A 198 -11.12 -20.60 -3.01
C TYR A 198 -10.60 -21.97 -3.44
N TYR A 199 -9.87 -22.03 -4.56
CA TYR A 199 -9.25 -23.28 -5.02
C TYR A 199 -7.84 -23.46 -4.48
N ASN A 200 -7.24 -22.38 -3.98
CA ASN A 200 -5.91 -22.37 -3.37
C ASN A 200 -4.81 -23.03 -4.25
N LYS A 201 -4.98 -23.00 -5.59
CA LYS A 201 -4.02 -23.58 -6.55
C LYS A 201 -2.63 -22.96 -6.42
N GLN A 202 -2.58 -21.69 -6.00
CA GLN A 202 -1.34 -20.95 -5.79
C GLN A 202 -0.91 -20.94 -4.32
N ASN A 203 -1.49 -21.79 -3.46
CA ASN A 203 -1.24 -21.80 -2.01
C ASN A 203 -1.43 -20.40 -1.37
N GLY A 204 -2.43 -19.64 -1.82
CA GLY A 204 -2.70 -18.29 -1.34
C GLY A 204 -1.87 -17.20 -2.01
N ARG A 205 -0.80 -17.54 -2.74
CA ARG A 205 0.25 -16.59 -3.13
C ARG A 205 -0.11 -15.78 -4.38
N ILE A 206 -0.76 -14.64 -4.16
CA ILE A 206 -1.13 -13.66 -5.20
C ILE A 206 0.11 -13.20 -5.97
N SER A 207 1.21 -12.88 -5.28
CA SER A 207 2.42 -12.42 -5.97
C SER A 207 3.01 -13.49 -6.89
N VAL A 208 2.96 -14.77 -6.50
CA VAL A 208 3.40 -15.88 -7.36
C VAL A 208 2.47 -16.03 -8.58
N LEU A 209 1.16 -15.91 -8.38
CA LEU A 209 0.18 -15.93 -9.47
C LEU A 209 0.52 -14.89 -10.55
N PHE A 210 0.86 -13.67 -10.15
CA PHE A 210 1.25 -12.63 -11.11
C PHE A 210 2.55 -12.98 -11.83
N GLN A 211 3.56 -13.51 -11.13
CA GLN A 211 4.88 -13.77 -11.71
C GLN A 211 4.92 -15.00 -12.64
N ASN A 212 4.01 -15.96 -12.51
CA ASN A 212 3.92 -17.14 -13.40
C ASN A 212 3.75 -16.76 -14.88
N ALA A 213 4.15 -17.65 -15.80
CA ALA A 213 3.91 -17.44 -17.23
C ALA A 213 2.42 -17.23 -17.53
N GLY A 214 2.08 -16.15 -18.25
CA GLY A 214 0.69 -15.73 -18.49
C GLY A 214 0.04 -14.97 -17.32
N GLY A 215 0.71 -14.86 -16.17
CA GLY A 215 0.27 -14.09 -15.01
C GLY A 215 0.13 -12.59 -15.29
N GLY A 216 0.76 -12.08 -16.35
CA GLY A 216 0.53 -10.72 -16.86
C GLY A 216 -0.94 -10.45 -17.17
N ALA A 217 -1.68 -11.42 -17.74
CA ALA A 217 -3.10 -11.27 -18.03
C ALA A 217 -3.95 -11.22 -16.75
N VAL A 218 -3.56 -11.95 -15.72
CA VAL A 218 -4.22 -11.90 -14.40
C VAL A 218 -3.98 -10.54 -13.74
N LEU A 219 -2.74 -10.05 -13.78
CA LEU A 219 -2.39 -8.72 -13.29
C LEU A 219 -3.14 -7.61 -14.04
N GLU A 220 -3.25 -7.71 -15.37
CA GLU A 220 -4.05 -6.79 -16.18
C GLU A 220 -5.50 -6.75 -15.71
N ALA A 221 -6.14 -7.91 -15.58
CA ALA A 221 -7.52 -8.02 -15.15
C ALA A 221 -7.72 -7.41 -13.76
N GLU A 222 -6.80 -7.67 -12.82
CA GLU A 222 -6.83 -7.13 -11.47
C GLU A 222 -6.69 -5.60 -11.45
N VAL A 223 -5.70 -5.05 -12.16
CA VAL A 223 -5.49 -3.61 -12.27
C VAL A 223 -6.69 -2.94 -12.93
N LYS A 224 -7.26 -3.53 -13.98
CA LYS A 224 -8.45 -3.01 -14.66
C LYS A 224 -9.68 -3.05 -13.76
N ALA A 225 -9.89 -4.13 -13.00
CA ALA A 225 -10.98 -4.23 -12.03
C ALA A 225 -10.85 -3.14 -10.96
N PHE A 226 -9.65 -2.93 -10.43
CA PHE A 226 -9.40 -1.85 -9.47
C PHE A 226 -9.64 -0.46 -10.07
N GLN A 227 -9.19 -0.20 -11.29
CA GLN A 227 -9.48 1.09 -11.94
C GLN A 227 -10.99 1.30 -12.13
N ASN A 228 -11.70 0.25 -12.55
CA ASN A 228 -13.13 0.29 -12.76
C ASN A 228 -13.93 0.43 -11.47
N SER A 229 -13.37 0.08 -10.31
CA SER A 229 -14.02 0.30 -9.02
C SER A 229 -13.87 1.73 -8.49
N LEU A 230 -13.00 2.54 -9.10
CA LEU A 230 -12.74 3.92 -8.68
C LEU A 230 -13.62 4.91 -9.44
N LYS A 231 -13.91 6.04 -8.78
CA LYS A 231 -14.56 7.23 -9.37
C LYS A 231 -13.80 8.50 -8.96
N GLN A 232 -13.91 9.58 -9.72
CA GLN A 232 -13.45 10.89 -9.24
C GLN A 232 -14.32 11.33 -8.06
N ILE A 233 -13.68 11.88 -7.02
CA ILE A 233 -14.41 12.61 -5.99
C ILE A 233 -15.04 13.84 -6.66
N GLN A 234 -16.37 13.89 -6.70
CA GLN A 234 -17.06 15.11 -7.10
C GLN A 234 -16.78 16.14 -6.01
N LYS A 235 -15.97 17.16 -6.31
CA LYS A 235 -15.95 18.37 -5.48
C LYS A 235 -17.37 18.90 -5.49
N ARG A 236 -18.01 19.02 -4.33
CA ARG A 236 -19.26 19.78 -4.24
C ARG A 236 -18.96 21.15 -4.85
N ALA A 237 -19.76 21.57 -5.84
CA ALA A 237 -19.77 22.96 -6.25
C ALA A 237 -20.15 23.76 -5.00
N CYS A 238 -19.24 24.61 -4.53
CA CYS A 238 -19.57 25.62 -3.52
C CYS A 238 -20.40 26.72 -4.19
#